data_AF-A0A660S240-F1
#
_entry.id   AF-A0A660S240-F1
#
_cell.length_a   1.000
_cell.length_b   1.000
_cell.length_c   1.000
_cell.angle_alpha   90.00
_cell.angle_beta   90.00
_cell.angle_gamma   90.00
#
_symmetry.space_group_name_H-M   'P 1'
#
loop_
_entity.id
_entity.type
_entity.pdbx_description
1 polymer ?
#
loop_
_entity_poly.entity_id
_entity_poly.type
_entity_poly.pdbx_seq_one_letter_code
_entity_poly.pdbx_strand_id
1 'polypeptide(L)'
;MFLYSPRKKFFILGSPGVGKTTLIEYLFEFLKKYLSDFNFLGFITKEIRESEERKGFKIKILDSEEEYILAKRKNFITSKEFKNKPSIGKYIV
;
A
#
# COMPACT_ATOMS: atom_id res chain seq x y z
N MET A 1 -26.52 5.76 -4.68
CA MET A 1 -26.71 5.63 -6.14
C MET A 1 -25.47 5.11 -6.91
N PHE A 2 -24.22 5.29 -6.43
CA PHE A 2 -23.02 4.78 -7.12
C PHE A 2 -22.70 3.28 -6.89
N LEU A 3 -23.18 2.70 -5.78
CA LEU A 3 -22.86 1.32 -5.38
C LEU A 3 -23.66 0.21 -6.12
N TYR A 4 -24.67 0.58 -6.91
CA TYR A 4 -25.59 -0.40 -7.54
C TYR A 4 -25.21 -0.81 -8.97
N SER A 5 -24.05 -0.39 -9.49
CA SER A 5 -23.60 -0.77 -10.83
C SER A 5 -22.24 -1.48 -10.76
N PRO A 6 -22.13 -2.77 -11.13
CA PRO A 6 -20.93 -3.59 -10.94
C PRO A 6 -19.73 -3.18 -11.80
N ARG A 7 -19.82 -2.07 -12.56
CA ARG A 7 -18.81 -1.64 -13.55
C ARG A 7 -18.24 -0.25 -13.32
N LYS A 8 -18.62 0.46 -12.26
CA LYS A 8 -18.06 1.80 -12.00
C LYS A 8 -16.78 1.68 -11.17
N LYS A 9 -15.65 2.03 -11.78
CA LYS A 9 -14.34 2.12 -11.12
C LYS A 9 -14.10 3.57 -10.71
N PHE A 10 -13.64 3.78 -9.48
CA PHE A 10 -13.24 5.09 -9.00
C PHE A 10 -11.71 5.15 -8.93
N PHE A 11 -11.12 6.05 -9.71
CA PHE A 11 -9.68 6.27 -9.72
C PHE A 11 -9.37 7.60 -9.03
N ILE A 12 -8.57 7.54 -7.97
CA ILE A 12 -8.11 8.73 -7.26
C ILE A 12 -6.76 9.16 -7.84
N LEU A 13 -6.76 10.32 -8.49
CA LEU A 13 -5.58 10.93 -9.09
C LEU A 13 -5.11 12.12 -8.26
N GLY A 14 -3.85 12.52 -8.48
CA GLY A 14 -3.27 13.71 -7.85
C GLY A 14 -1.77 13.57 -7.66
N SER A 15 -1.10 14.69 -7.38
CA SER A 15 0.35 14.74 -7.20
C SER A 15 0.85 13.80 -6.09
N PRO A 16 2.07 13.26 -6.19
CA PRO A 16 2.69 12.51 -5.08
C PRO A 16 2.66 13.31 -3.78
N GLY A 17 2.39 12.65 -2.64
CA GLY A 17 2.37 13.32 -1.34
C GLY A 17 1.10 14.11 -0.99
N VAL A 18 0.12 14.25 -1.89
CA VAL A 18 -1.13 15.01 -1.64
C VAL A 18 -2.10 14.37 -0.63
N GLY A 19 -1.76 13.18 -0.08
CA GLY A 19 -2.62 12.48 0.89
C GLY A 19 -3.58 11.45 0.31
N LYS A 20 -3.38 10.99 -0.93
CA LYS A 20 -4.23 9.93 -1.55
C LYS A 20 -4.31 8.65 -0.71
N THR A 21 -3.18 8.16 -0.21
CA THR A 21 -3.15 6.95 0.64
C THR A 21 -3.96 7.17 1.90
N THR A 22 -3.81 8.33 2.55
CA THR A 22 -4.58 8.73 3.72
C THR A 22 -6.08 8.78 3.42
N LEU A 23 -6.48 9.36 2.28
CA LEU A 23 -7.88 9.39 1.84
C LEU A 23 -8.45 7.97 1.67
N ILE A 24 -7.68 7.04 1.06
CA ILE A 24 -8.11 5.66 0.89
C ILE A 24 -8.30 4.94 2.23
N GLU A 25 -7.40 5.17 3.19
CA GLU A 25 -7.54 4.62 4.55
C GLU A 25 -8.83 5.11 5.23
N TYR A 26 -9.09 6.42 5.20
CA TYR A 26 -10.33 6.98 5.75
C TYR A 26 -11.58 6.47 5.03
N LEU A 27 -11.53 6.39 3.70
CA LEU A 27 -12.64 5.87 2.90
C LEU A 27 -12.93 4.41 3.23
N PHE A 28 -11.89 3.59 3.41
CA PHE A 28 -12.05 2.18 3.79
C PHE A 28 -12.79 2.03 5.13
N GLU A 29 -12.34 2.76 6.16
CA GLU A 29 -12.99 2.76 7.48
C GLU A 29 -14.43 3.27 7.41
N PHE A 30 -14.67 4.33 6.62
CA PHE A 30 -16.01 4.86 6.38
C PHE A 30 -16.91 3.80 5.74
N LEU A 31 -16.47 3.18 4.64
CA LEU A 31 -17.26 2.19 3.92
C LEU A 31 -17.56 0.98 4.81
N LYS A 32 -16.57 0.48 5.54
CA LYS A 32 -16.76 -0.63 6.48
C LYS A 32 -17.79 -0.29 7.57
N LYS A 33 -17.77 0.94 8.08
CA LYS A 33 -18.71 1.40 9.11
C LYS A 33 -20.15 1.56 8.60
N TYR A 34 -20.34 2.05 7.38
CA TYR A 34 -21.67 2.42 6.87
C TYR A 34 -22.28 1.41 5.88
N LEU A 35 -21.51 0.44 5.39
CA LEU A 35 -21.93 -0.60 4.45
C LEU A 35 -21.51 -1.97 4.98
N SER A 36 -21.96 -2.31 6.18
CA SER A 36 -21.59 -3.55 6.90
C SER A 36 -21.92 -4.85 6.14
N ASP A 37 -22.87 -4.79 5.20
CA ASP A 37 -23.28 -5.95 4.40
C ASP A 37 -22.28 -6.30 3.29
N PHE A 38 -21.28 -5.45 3.07
CA PHE A 38 -20.24 -5.65 2.06
C PHE A 38 -18.90 -5.96 2.70
N ASN A 39 -18.23 -6.99 2.17
CA ASN A 39 -16.85 -7.29 2.54
C ASN A 39 -15.88 -6.47 1.66
N PHE A 40 -15.21 -5.49 2.26
CA PHE A 40 -14.22 -4.67 1.58
C PHE A 40 -12.84 -5.27 1.78
N LEU A 41 -12.19 -5.68 0.69
CA LEU A 41 -10.86 -6.27 0.68
C LEU A 41 -9.90 -5.43 -0.15
N GLY A 42 -8.62 -5.47 0.21
CA GLY A 42 -7.58 -4.84 -0.58
C GLY A 42 -6.28 -4.69 0.18
N PHE A 43 -5.36 -3.92 -0.40
CA PHE A 43 -4.11 -3.60 0.23
C PHE A 43 -3.66 -2.20 -0.16
N ILE A 44 -2.82 -1.60 0.67
CA ILE A 44 -2.17 -0.32 0.39
C ILE A 44 -0.66 -0.49 0.45
N THR A 45 0.05 0.32 -0.32
CA THR A 45 1.51 0.38 -0.25
C THR A 45 1.93 1.56 0.62
N LYS A 46 2.83 1.30 1.58
CA LYS A 46 3.44 2.32 2.44
C LYS A 46 4.93 2.39 2.22
N GLU A 47 5.47 3.59 2.35
CA GLU A 47 6.92 3.80 2.33
C GLU A 47 7.53 3.39 3.66
N ILE A 48 8.62 2.63 3.61
CA ILE A 48 9.46 2.36 4.77
C ILE A 48 10.49 3.50 4.83
N ARG A 49 10.37 4.36 5.84
CA ARG A 49 11.29 5.47 6.11
C ARG A 49 11.96 5.28 7.45
N GLU A 50 13.26 5.56 7.52
CA GLU A 50 14.03 5.53 8.77
C GLU A 50 15.14 6.57 8.65
N SER A 51 15.29 7.43 9.66
CA SER A 51 16.21 8.59 9.63
C SER A 51 16.03 9.46 8.36
N GLU A 52 14.78 9.79 8.02
CA GLU A 52 14.38 10.59 6.85
C GLU A 52 14.64 9.95 5.47
N GLU A 53 15.37 8.85 5.41
CA GLU A 53 15.63 8.14 4.17
C GLU A 53 14.57 7.09 3.85
N ARG A 54 14.13 7.08 2.59
CA ARG A 54 13.30 5.98 2.07
C ARG A 54 14.18 4.74 1.96
N LYS A 55 13.88 3.71 2.76
CA LYS A 55 14.55 2.40 2.74
C LYS A 55 13.82 1.36 1.88
N GLY A 56 12.54 1.56 1.59
CA GLY A 56 11.77 0.59 0.82
C GLY A 56 10.28 0.85 0.78
N PHE A 57 9.53 -0.17 0.41
CA PHE A 57 8.09 -0.19 0.37
C PHE A 57 7.56 -1.46 1.03
N LYS A 58 6.44 -1.34 1.73
CA LYS A 58 5.69 -2.46 2.28
C LYS A 58 4.26 -2.44 1.77
N ILE A 59 3.66 -3.62 1.68
CA ILE A 59 2.24 -3.83 1.49
C ILE A 59 1.63 -3.98 2.88
N LYS A 60 0.54 -3.26 3.16
CA LYS A 60 -0.33 -3.48 4.31
C LYS A 60 -1.68 -3.97 3.79
N ILE A 61 -2.13 -5.11 4.28
CA ILE A 61 -3.45 -5.63 3.95
C ILE A 61 -4.50 -4.77 4.66
N LEU A 62 -5.52 -4.34 3.91
CA LEU A 62 -6.67 -3.66 4.49
C LEU A 62 -7.51 -4.70 5.23
N ASP A 63 -7.98 -4.36 6.44
CA ASP A 63 -8.67 -5.27 7.37
C ASP A 63 -7.82 -6.31 8.09
N SER A 64 -6.49 -6.22 8.00
CA SER A 64 -5.58 -7.08 8.74
C SER A 64 -4.40 -6.29 9.30
N GLU A 65 -3.75 -6.84 10.33
CA GLU A 65 -2.47 -6.35 10.85
C GLU A 65 -1.28 -6.85 10.00
N GLU A 66 -1.54 -7.68 8.99
CA GLU A 66 -0.53 -8.23 8.10
C GLU A 66 0.17 -7.14 7.26
N GLU A 67 1.50 -7.14 7.34
CA GLU A 67 2.38 -6.32 6.54
C GLU A 67 3.48 -7.16 5.90
N TYR A 68 3.78 -6.88 4.63
CA TYR A 68 4.79 -7.58 3.86
C TYR A 68 5.77 -6.60 3.23
N ILE A 69 7.06 -6.91 3.26
CA ILE A 69 8.07 -6.11 2.56
C ILE A 69 7.89 -6.35 1.05
N LEU A 70 7.57 -5.29 0.32
CA LEU A 70 7.46 -5.34 -1.15
C LEU A 70 8.82 -5.13 -1.81
N ALA A 71 9.58 -4.16 -1.32
CA ALA A 71 10.88 -3.85 -1.88
C ALA A 71 11.78 -3.16 -0.86
N LYS A 72 13.08 -3.42 -0.92
CA LYS A 72 14.10 -2.73 -0.11
C LYS A 72 15.20 -2.14 -0.98
N ARG A 73 15.76 -1.01 -0.56
CA ARG A 73 16.91 -0.40 -1.22
C ARG A 73 18.17 -1.23 -0.98
N LYS A 74 18.96 -1.44 -2.03
CA LYS A 74 20.21 -2.22 -2.02
C LYS A 74 21.14 -1.88 -0.85
N ASN A 75 21.26 -0.59 -0.53
CA ASN A 75 22.17 -0.07 0.51
C ASN A 75 21.73 -0.44 1.94
N PHE A 76 20.47 -0.83 2.15
CA PHE A 76 19.91 -1.15 3.47
C PHE A 76 19.63 -2.64 3.65
N ILE A 77 20.25 -3.48 2.82
CA ILE A 77 20.10 -4.92 2.85
C ILE A 77 21.30 -5.53 3.56
N THR A 78 21.08 -5.96 4.80
CA THR A 78 22.10 -6.64 5.62
C THR A 78 21.97 -8.17 5.54
N SER A 79 20.80 -8.70 5.15
CA SER A 79 20.53 -10.14 5.14
C SER A 79 20.89 -10.82 3.81
N LYS A 80 21.45 -12.04 3.90
CA LYS A 80 21.78 -12.91 2.75
C LYS A 80 20.55 -13.29 1.89
N GLU A 81 19.33 -13.12 2.42
CA GLU A 81 18.05 -13.47 1.78
C GLU A 81 17.77 -12.73 0.47
N PHE A 82 18.42 -11.59 0.23
CA PHE A 82 18.18 -10.75 -0.95
C PHE A 82 19.27 -10.86 -2.02
N LYS A 83 20.29 -11.71 -1.83
CA LYS A 83 21.44 -11.80 -2.77
C LYS A 83 21.05 -12.28 -4.18
N ASN A 84 19.94 -13.00 -4.33
CA ASN A 84 19.51 -13.60 -5.62
C ASN A 84 18.12 -13.14 -6.08
N LYS A 85 17.61 -12.03 -5.54
CA LYS A 85 16.28 -11.52 -5.88
C LYS A 85 16.32 -10.54 -7.06
N PRO A 86 15.24 -10.46 -7.86
CA PRO A 86 15.13 -9.49 -8.95
C PRO A 86 15.26 -8.06 -8.41
N SER A 87 15.80 -7.17 -9.26
CA SER A 87 16.01 -5.77 -8.87
C SER A 87 15.49 -4.81 -9.92
N ILE A 88 14.89 -3.72 -9.45
CA ILE A 88 14.39 -2.62 -10.27
C ILE A 88 15.12 -1.36 -9.79
N GLY A 89 16.12 -0.95 -10.56
CA GLY A 89 17.01 0.17 -10.21
C GLY A 89 17.71 -0.05 -8.87
N LYS A 90 17.43 0.85 -7.90
CA LYS A 90 18.02 0.82 -6.55
C LYS A 90 17.29 -0.12 -5.58
N TYR A 91 16.19 -0.74 -5.99
CA TYR A 91 15.37 -1.60 -5.15
C TYR A 91 15.52 -3.07 -5.52
N ILE A 92 15.51 -3.94 -4.51
CA ILE A 92 15.38 -5.39 -4.63
C ILE A 92 13.96 -5.77 -4.19
N VAL A 93 13.33 -6.66 -4.95
CA VAL A 93 11.95 -7.15 -4.75
C VAL A 93 12.01 -8.62 -4.35
#